data_AF-A0A353MZP0-F1
#
_entry.id   AF-A0A353MZP0-F1
#
_cell.length_a   1.000
_cell.length_b   1.000
_cell.length_c   1.000
_cell.angle_alpha   90.00
_cell.angle_beta   90.00
_cell.angle_gamma   90.00
#
_symmetry.space_group_name_H-M   'P 1'
#
loop_
_entity.id
_entity.type
_entity.pdbx_description
1 polymer ?
#
loop_
_entity_poly.entity_id
_entity_poly.type
_entity_poly.pdbx_seq_one_letter_code
_entity_poly.pdbx_strand_id
1 'polypeptide(L)'
;MIRSIRSLAEKHPFIFAPGLVGIATLLFLPGRELLGKGHWALLYLLVISVVASMAGSRPSLVAAVAAFLSWNVFFLPPYRTFHVDDPKDWISLGVFLVVGVLISLISGRLREREAMAVAQEREMGLLNRLTGRLLAIQGPFEMAEALCTEIDRVFSPRFIRFHQVENEKGRVLLHGAKAELEVDPLEGDFLDWVIGSGTSVVPWTAEQRKGGRSSARENAVPHHKVFPSVKRKDLFIAARSSSRIEGVLHVGERLNQVPYSDSEIQLLSAAAGMAGTFLERSRLEESARQAETLKEGDKLKSAIFSSVSHELKTPLSSLTATISGLLEGDQPWDPPRIREELGSVKKDLDRL
;
A
#
# COMPACT_ATOMS: atom_id res chain seq x y z
N MET A 1 -20.44 -1.50 31.64
CA MET A 1 -21.38 -2.65 31.49
C MET A 1 -21.61 -3.05 30.02
N ILE A 2 -22.02 -2.12 29.14
CA ILE A 2 -22.34 -2.40 27.71
C ILE A 2 -21.19 -3.07 26.93
N ARG A 3 -19.93 -2.66 27.14
CA ARG A 3 -18.75 -3.29 26.49
C ARG A 3 -18.56 -4.77 26.86
N SER A 4 -18.87 -5.17 28.11
CA SER A 4 -18.73 -6.55 28.57
C SER A 4 -19.79 -7.46 27.95
N ILE A 5 -21.05 -6.99 27.93
CA ILE A 5 -22.19 -7.67 27.29
C ILE A 5 -21.92 -7.88 25.79
N ARG A 6 -21.38 -6.85 25.12
CA ARG A 6 -21.00 -6.93 23.71
C ARG A 6 -19.91 -7.96 23.45
N SER A 7 -18.88 -8.03 24.31
CA SER A 7 -17.80 -9.03 24.17
C SER A 7 -18.29 -10.48 24.34
N LEU A 8 -19.30 -10.69 25.20
CA LEU A 8 -19.90 -12.01 25.42
C LEU A 8 -20.74 -12.44 24.21
N ALA A 9 -21.49 -11.48 23.63
CA ALA A 9 -22.25 -11.70 22.40
C ALA A 9 -21.35 -12.04 21.20
N GLU A 10 -20.15 -11.46 21.14
CA GLU A 10 -19.16 -11.75 20.09
C GLU A 10 -18.49 -13.12 20.28
N LYS A 11 -18.21 -13.53 21.52
CA LYS A 11 -17.56 -14.84 21.80
C LYS A 11 -18.52 -16.03 21.72
N HIS A 12 -19.76 -15.89 22.20
CA HIS A 12 -20.75 -16.98 22.23
C HIS A 12 -22.13 -16.55 21.71
N PRO A 13 -22.22 -16.15 20.44
CA PRO A 13 -23.43 -15.55 19.89
C PRO A 13 -24.68 -16.44 19.97
N PHE A 14 -24.51 -17.75 19.78
CA PHE A 14 -25.60 -18.73 19.77
C PHE A 14 -26.17 -19.06 21.16
N ILE A 15 -25.44 -18.76 22.24
CA ILE A 15 -25.90 -18.93 23.62
C ILE A 15 -26.50 -17.61 24.12
N PHE A 16 -25.87 -16.50 23.74
CA PHE A 16 -26.31 -15.15 24.11
C PHE A 16 -27.71 -14.81 23.56
N ALA A 17 -27.95 -15.13 22.28
CA ALA A 17 -29.20 -14.83 21.59
C ALA A 17 -30.45 -15.45 22.27
N PRO A 18 -30.55 -16.78 22.50
CA PRO A 18 -31.67 -17.36 23.23
C PRO A 18 -31.66 -17.00 24.72
N GLY A 19 -30.48 -16.78 25.33
CA GLY A 19 -30.38 -16.34 26.72
C GLY A 19 -31.04 -14.99 26.98
N LEU A 20 -30.83 -14.01 26.09
CA LEU A 20 -31.46 -12.68 26.21
C LEU A 20 -32.98 -12.76 26.04
N VAL A 21 -33.46 -13.60 25.11
CA VAL A 21 -34.89 -13.87 24.93
C VAL A 21 -35.48 -14.49 26.19
N GLY A 22 -34.81 -15.49 26.78
CA GLY A 22 -35.25 -16.12 28.03
C GLY A 22 -35.33 -15.15 29.21
N ILE A 23 -34.35 -14.25 29.34
CA ILE A 23 -34.36 -13.18 30.36
C ILE A 23 -35.53 -12.23 30.13
N ALA A 24 -35.76 -11.80 28.88
CA ALA A 24 -36.90 -10.95 28.54
C ALA A 24 -38.24 -11.64 28.85
N THR A 25 -38.37 -12.92 28.50
CA THR A 25 -39.54 -13.74 28.84
C THR A 25 -39.78 -13.77 30.35
N LEU A 26 -38.74 -14.03 31.15
CA LEU A 26 -38.84 -14.04 32.62
C LEU A 26 -39.28 -12.68 33.20
N LEU A 27 -38.79 -11.58 32.62
CA LEU A 27 -39.16 -10.22 33.01
C LEU A 27 -40.61 -9.88 32.64
N PHE A 28 -41.11 -10.44 31.53
CA PHE A 28 -42.46 -10.17 31.02
C PHE A 28 -43.56 -10.99 31.70
N LEU A 29 -43.23 -12.16 32.24
CA LEU A 29 -44.17 -13.04 32.96
C LEU A 29 -44.99 -12.34 34.08
N PRO A 30 -44.40 -11.55 35.00
CA PRO A 30 -45.16 -10.88 36.06
C PRO A 30 -46.10 -9.77 35.53
N GLY A 31 -45.83 -9.21 34.35
CA GLY A 31 -46.65 -8.16 33.73
C GLY A 31 -47.77 -8.66 32.82
N ARG A 32 -47.96 -9.98 32.73
CA ARG A 32 -48.80 -10.64 31.73
C ARG A 32 -50.26 -10.20 31.74
N GLU A 33 -50.79 -9.81 32.90
CA GLU A 33 -52.18 -9.37 33.07
C GLU A 33 -52.37 -7.88 32.74
N LEU A 34 -51.30 -7.09 32.64
CA LEU A 34 -51.38 -5.65 32.40
C LEU A 34 -51.50 -5.28 30.91
N LEU A 35 -51.07 -6.13 29.98
CA LEU A 35 -50.99 -5.82 28.55
C LEU A 35 -51.81 -6.81 27.71
N GLY A 36 -52.59 -6.29 26.76
CA GLY A 36 -53.34 -7.11 25.80
C GLY A 36 -52.42 -7.95 24.90
N LYS A 37 -52.92 -9.12 24.45
CA LYS A 37 -52.18 -10.18 23.73
C LYS A 37 -51.19 -9.69 22.65
N GLY A 38 -51.60 -8.70 21.85
CA GLY A 38 -50.81 -8.19 20.72
C GLY A 38 -49.57 -7.36 21.10
N HIS A 39 -49.56 -6.73 22.29
CA HIS A 39 -48.44 -5.85 22.69
C HIS A 39 -47.16 -6.63 23.00
N TRP A 40 -47.29 -7.89 23.40
CA TRP A 40 -46.15 -8.77 23.67
C TRP A 40 -45.33 -9.06 22.42
N ALA A 41 -45.98 -9.18 21.25
CA ALA A 41 -45.30 -9.33 19.97
C ALA A 41 -44.35 -8.15 19.70
N LEU A 42 -44.81 -6.93 19.96
CA LEU A 42 -44.02 -5.71 19.77
C LEU A 42 -42.80 -5.66 20.70
N LEU A 43 -42.96 -6.07 21.96
CA LEU A 43 -41.86 -6.16 22.92
C LEU A 43 -40.83 -7.23 22.51
N TYR A 44 -41.27 -8.39 22.01
CA TYR A 44 -40.34 -9.40 21.49
C TYR A 44 -39.62 -8.93 20.22
N LEU A 45 -40.29 -8.18 19.33
CA LEU A 45 -39.63 -7.56 18.18
C LEU A 45 -38.52 -6.59 18.60
N LEU A 46 -38.74 -5.82 19.67
CA LEU A 46 -37.71 -4.94 20.24
C LEU A 46 -36.51 -5.75 20.75
N VAL A 47 -36.74 -6.84 21.48
CA VAL A 47 -35.68 -7.71 21.99
C VAL A 47 -34.87 -8.34 20.85
N ILE A 48 -35.54 -8.88 19.83
CA ILE A 48 -34.87 -9.46 18.65
C ILE A 48 -34.06 -8.38 17.93
N SER A 49 -34.58 -7.16 17.80
CA SER A 49 -33.84 -6.04 17.19
C SER A 49 -32.54 -5.73 17.93
N VAL A 50 -32.55 -5.75 19.27
CA VAL A 50 -31.33 -5.59 20.10
C VAL A 50 -30.36 -6.75 19.91
N VAL A 51 -30.85 -8.00 19.87
CA VAL A 51 -30.00 -9.17 19.59
C VAL A 51 -29.39 -9.08 18.19
N ALA A 52 -30.16 -8.69 17.18
CA ALA A 52 -29.68 -8.49 15.81
C ALA A 52 -28.57 -7.44 15.74
N SER A 53 -28.79 -6.31 16.42
CA SER A 53 -27.83 -5.21 16.56
C SER A 53 -26.53 -5.62 17.26
N MET A 54 -26.57 -6.58 18.19
CA MET A 54 -25.41 -6.94 19.04
C MET A 54 -24.68 -8.22 18.60
N ALA A 55 -25.40 -9.25 18.17
CA ALA A 55 -24.87 -10.58 17.86
C ALA A 55 -24.85 -10.92 16.35
N GLY A 56 -25.48 -10.11 15.49
CA GLY A 56 -25.51 -10.31 14.03
C GLY A 56 -26.66 -11.20 13.54
N SER A 57 -26.67 -11.52 12.24
CA SER A 57 -27.82 -12.12 11.54
C SER A 57 -28.10 -13.57 11.90
N ARG A 58 -27.07 -14.44 11.87
CA ARG A 58 -27.24 -15.87 12.16
C ARG A 58 -27.77 -16.15 13.59
N PRO A 59 -27.27 -15.49 14.63
CA PRO A 59 -27.76 -15.69 16.00
C PRO A 59 -29.13 -15.02 16.23
N SER A 60 -29.41 -13.90 15.55
CA SER A 60 -30.72 -13.23 15.59
C SER A 60 -31.84 -14.13 15.06
N LEU A 61 -31.56 -14.95 14.05
CA LEU A 61 -32.52 -15.93 13.55
C LEU A 61 -32.91 -16.94 14.64
N VAL A 62 -31.93 -17.43 15.40
CA VAL A 62 -32.15 -18.33 16.54
C VAL A 62 -32.95 -17.64 17.64
N ALA A 63 -32.66 -16.37 17.93
CA ALA A 63 -33.46 -15.57 18.87
C ALA A 63 -34.90 -15.34 18.38
N ALA A 64 -35.12 -15.13 17.09
CA ALA A 64 -36.47 -14.95 16.53
C ALA A 64 -37.30 -16.23 16.69
N VAL A 65 -36.72 -17.40 16.42
CA VAL A 65 -37.36 -18.70 16.65
C VAL A 65 -37.62 -18.93 18.14
N ALA A 66 -36.65 -18.64 19.01
CA ALA A 66 -36.82 -18.76 20.45
C ALA A 66 -37.93 -17.83 20.98
N ALA A 67 -37.98 -16.58 20.51
CA ALA A 67 -38.99 -15.60 20.90
C ALA A 67 -40.38 -15.99 20.37
N PHE A 68 -40.47 -16.52 19.16
CA PHE A 68 -41.70 -17.08 18.61
C PHE A 68 -42.24 -18.21 19.49
N LEU A 69 -41.39 -19.16 19.87
CA LEU A 69 -41.76 -20.28 20.74
C LEU A 69 -42.16 -19.80 22.14
N SER A 70 -41.39 -18.88 22.73
CA SER A 70 -41.71 -18.28 24.03
C SER A 70 -43.04 -17.53 24.01
N TRP A 71 -43.31 -16.78 22.94
CA TRP A 71 -44.57 -16.05 22.79
C TRP A 71 -45.76 -17.01 22.66
N ASN A 72 -45.62 -18.05 21.82
CA ASN A 72 -46.62 -19.10 21.64
C ASN A 72 -46.95 -19.84 22.95
N VAL A 73 -45.95 -20.27 23.71
CA VAL A 73 -46.18 -21.09 24.91
C VAL A 73 -46.64 -20.27 26.12
N PHE A 74 -46.08 -19.07 26.32
CA PHE A 74 -46.27 -18.32 27.57
C PHE A 74 -47.31 -17.21 27.50
N PHE A 75 -47.67 -16.68 26.33
CA PHE A 75 -48.51 -15.47 26.24
C PHE A 75 -49.77 -15.64 25.39
N LEU A 76 -49.89 -16.74 24.64
CA LEU A 76 -51.10 -17.11 23.91
C LEU A 76 -51.93 -18.11 24.74
N PRO A 77 -53.25 -17.89 24.93
CA PRO A 77 -54.14 -18.89 25.53
C PRO A 77 -54.50 -19.98 24.51
N PRO A 78 -54.62 -21.27 24.91
CA PRO A 78 -54.39 -21.83 26.23
C PRO A 78 -52.91 -21.87 26.61
N TYR A 79 -52.62 -21.40 27.83
CA TYR A 79 -51.26 -21.20 28.29
C TYR A 79 -50.56 -22.54 28.56
N ARG A 80 -49.26 -22.63 28.24
CA ARG A 80 -48.41 -23.82 28.40
C ARG A 80 -48.76 -24.99 27.47
N THR A 81 -49.50 -24.72 26.39
CA THR A 81 -49.83 -25.71 25.36
C THR A 81 -49.50 -25.18 23.97
N PHE A 82 -49.07 -26.05 23.05
CA PHE A 82 -48.80 -25.71 21.65
C PHE A 82 -50.06 -25.60 20.78
N HIS A 83 -51.25 -25.53 21.41
CA HIS A 83 -52.53 -25.49 20.71
C HIS A 83 -53.00 -24.04 20.62
N VAL A 84 -53.35 -23.60 19.41
CA VAL A 84 -53.79 -22.23 19.12
C VAL A 84 -55.26 -22.32 18.68
N ASP A 85 -56.17 -21.91 19.57
CA ASP A 85 -57.62 -22.07 19.37
C ASP A 85 -58.21 -20.98 18.45
N ASP A 86 -57.61 -19.78 18.40
CA ASP A 86 -58.10 -18.66 17.58
C ASP A 86 -57.36 -18.58 16.22
N PRO A 87 -58.06 -18.64 15.08
CA PRO A 87 -57.47 -18.44 13.76
C PRO A 87 -56.69 -17.12 13.60
N LYS A 88 -57.01 -16.08 14.38
CA LYS A 88 -56.32 -14.78 14.34
C LYS A 88 -54.91 -14.83 14.93
N ASP A 89 -54.67 -15.73 15.87
CA ASP A 89 -53.38 -15.87 16.53
C ASP A 89 -52.34 -16.52 15.60
N TRP A 90 -52.78 -17.39 14.68
CA TRP A 90 -51.93 -17.92 13.60
C TRP A 90 -51.40 -16.84 12.65
N ILE A 91 -52.23 -15.85 12.32
CA ILE A 91 -51.83 -14.74 11.43
C ILE A 91 -50.78 -13.89 12.13
N SER A 92 -50.98 -13.61 13.42
CA SER A 92 -50.08 -12.77 14.21
C SER A 92 -48.72 -13.46 14.45
N LEU A 93 -48.72 -14.78 14.67
CA LEU A 93 -47.52 -15.62 14.72
C LEU A 93 -46.76 -15.62 13.39
N GLY A 94 -47.46 -15.75 12.26
CA GLY A 94 -46.86 -15.70 10.92
C GLY A 94 -46.22 -14.34 10.61
N VAL A 95 -46.95 -13.25 10.86
CA VAL A 95 -46.46 -11.87 10.63
C VAL A 95 -45.24 -11.59 11.52
N PHE A 96 -45.29 -11.96 12.80
CA PHE A 96 -44.17 -11.79 13.72
C PHE A 96 -42.91 -12.52 13.23
N LEU A 97 -43.05 -13.77 12.78
CA LEU A 97 -41.92 -14.54 12.25
C LEU A 97 -41.31 -13.86 11.03
N VAL A 98 -42.15 -13.40 10.09
CA VAL A 98 -41.68 -12.70 8.88
C VAL A 98 -40.95 -11.40 9.24
N VAL A 99 -41.52 -10.58 10.13
CA VAL A 99 -40.90 -9.33 10.57
C VAL A 99 -39.59 -9.58 11.31
N GLY A 100 -39.55 -10.57 12.20
CA GLY A 100 -38.32 -10.96 12.92
C GLY A 100 -37.21 -11.44 11.98
N VAL A 101 -37.55 -12.20 10.94
CA VAL A 101 -36.62 -12.61 9.88
C VAL A 101 -36.14 -11.41 9.08
N LEU A 102 -37.03 -10.50 8.67
CA LEU A 102 -36.66 -9.28 7.93
C LEU A 102 -35.70 -8.40 8.75
N ILE A 103 -35.97 -8.18 10.03
CA ILE A 103 -35.08 -7.45 10.95
C ILE A 103 -33.70 -8.14 11.00
N SER A 104 -33.68 -9.48 11.11
CA SER A 104 -32.43 -10.26 11.14
C SER A 104 -31.62 -10.14 9.85
N LEU A 105 -32.29 -10.09 8.69
CA LEU A 105 -31.65 -9.94 7.38
C LEU A 105 -31.10 -8.52 7.16
N ILE A 106 -31.84 -7.48 7.56
CA ILE A 106 -31.41 -6.09 7.43
C ILE A 106 -30.21 -5.80 8.34
N SER A 107 -30.27 -6.26 9.59
CA SER A 107 -29.21 -6.02 10.58
C SER A 107 -27.89 -6.69 10.20
N GLY A 108 -27.94 -7.88 9.58
CA GLY A 108 -26.76 -8.55 9.03
C GLY A 108 -26.03 -7.73 7.96
N ARG A 109 -26.78 -7.13 7.04
CA ARG A 109 -26.22 -6.33 5.94
C ARG A 109 -25.62 -5.00 6.41
N LEU A 110 -26.17 -4.41 7.48
CA LEU A 110 -25.63 -3.15 8.03
C LEU A 110 -24.25 -3.36 8.66
N ARG A 111 -24.06 -4.43 9.44
CA ARG A 111 -22.77 -4.75 10.06
C ARG A 111 -21.69 -5.17 9.08
N GLU A 112 -22.05 -5.96 8.06
CA GLU A 112 -21.11 -6.30 6.98
C GLU A 112 -20.61 -5.04 6.27
N ARG A 113 -21.49 -4.04 6.06
CA ARG A 113 -21.10 -2.74 5.49
C ARG A 113 -20.21 -1.93 6.42
N GLU A 114 -20.50 -1.88 7.72
CA GLU A 114 -19.66 -1.16 8.69
C GLU A 114 -18.25 -1.78 8.80
N ALA A 115 -18.15 -3.11 8.84
CA ALA A 115 -16.86 -3.80 8.89
C ALA A 115 -16.03 -3.57 7.62
N MET A 116 -16.69 -3.60 6.45
CA MET A 116 -16.05 -3.30 5.17
C MET A 116 -15.62 -1.83 5.08
N ALA A 117 -16.43 -0.89 5.58
CA ALA A 117 -16.11 0.54 5.58
C ALA A 117 -14.89 0.85 6.46
N VAL A 118 -14.78 0.23 7.64
CA VAL A 118 -13.62 0.41 8.54
C VAL A 118 -12.34 -0.19 7.95
N ALA A 119 -12.43 -1.32 7.24
CA ALA A 119 -11.28 -1.88 6.52
C ALA A 119 -10.83 -0.92 5.40
N GLN A 120 -11.76 -0.42 4.61
CA GLN A 120 -11.50 0.52 3.52
C GLN A 120 -10.91 1.85 4.01
N GLU A 121 -11.36 2.36 5.17
CA GLU A 121 -10.83 3.57 5.80
C GLU A 121 -9.35 3.40 6.21
N ARG A 122 -8.97 2.22 6.71
CA ARG A 122 -7.57 1.89 7.05
C ARG A 122 -6.68 1.77 5.81
N GLU A 123 -7.19 1.16 4.75
CA GLU A 123 -6.50 1.02 3.46
C GLU A 123 -6.25 2.41 2.83
N MET A 124 -7.27 3.26 2.77
CA MET A 124 -7.16 4.63 2.23
C MET A 124 -6.20 5.50 3.03
N GLY A 125 -6.13 5.28 4.36
CA GLY A 125 -5.17 5.94 5.23
C GLY A 125 -3.70 5.61 4.93
N LEU A 126 -3.39 4.40 4.45
CA LEU A 126 -2.01 4.02 4.10
C LEU A 126 -1.52 4.78 2.87
N LEU A 127 -2.29 4.81 1.78
CA LEU A 127 -1.88 5.51 0.56
C LEU A 127 -1.70 7.00 0.82
N ASN A 128 -2.65 7.62 1.51
CA ASN A 128 -2.57 9.06 1.80
C ASN A 128 -1.33 9.42 2.64
N ARG A 129 -0.99 8.60 3.65
CA ARG A 129 0.22 8.79 4.45
C ARG A 129 1.49 8.59 3.63
N LEU A 130 1.53 7.59 2.76
CA LEU A 130 2.67 7.35 1.88
C LEU A 130 2.87 8.51 0.91
N THR A 131 1.82 8.98 0.23
CA THR A 131 1.90 10.15 -0.66
C THR A 131 2.48 11.36 0.06
N GLY A 132 2.01 11.66 1.28
CA GLY A 132 2.51 12.79 2.07
C GLY A 132 3.98 12.65 2.47
N ARG A 133 4.43 11.46 2.88
CA ARG A 133 5.83 11.23 3.30
C ARG A 133 6.79 11.16 2.11
N LEU A 134 6.38 10.52 1.01
CA LEU A 134 7.23 10.38 -0.18
C LEU A 134 7.58 11.72 -0.83
N LEU A 135 6.73 12.74 -0.67
CA LEU A 135 7.04 14.10 -1.14
C LEU A 135 8.16 14.79 -0.35
N ALA A 136 8.38 14.40 0.90
CA ALA A 136 9.38 15.01 1.79
C ALA A 136 10.73 14.29 1.75
N ILE A 137 10.76 13.06 1.24
CA ILE A 137 11.94 12.20 1.24
C ILE A 137 12.84 12.57 0.05
N GLN A 138 14.15 12.63 0.29
CA GLN A 138 15.14 13.01 -0.72
C GLN A 138 15.89 11.78 -1.27
N GLY A 139 15.94 10.67 -0.52
CA GLY A 139 16.77 9.51 -0.85
C GLY A 139 16.00 8.21 -1.11
N PRO A 140 16.51 7.30 -1.99
CA PRO A 140 15.97 5.95 -2.18
C PRO A 140 15.92 5.12 -0.89
N PHE A 141 16.94 5.21 -0.03
CA PHE A 141 17.03 4.44 1.22
C PHE A 141 15.94 4.85 2.21
N GLU A 142 15.80 6.16 2.46
CA GLU A 142 14.77 6.73 3.33
C GLU A 142 13.36 6.39 2.85
N MET A 143 13.16 6.39 1.53
CA MET A 143 11.89 5.99 0.91
C MET A 143 11.58 4.52 1.22
N ALA A 144 12.53 3.62 1.00
CA ALA A 144 12.36 2.20 1.23
C ALA A 144 12.07 1.90 2.71
N GLU A 145 12.78 2.57 3.62
CA GLU A 145 12.54 2.48 5.07
C GLU A 145 11.14 2.96 5.45
N ALA A 146 10.74 4.14 4.97
CA ALA A 146 9.42 4.70 5.28
C ALA A 146 8.29 3.81 4.75
N LEU A 147 8.42 3.32 3.51
CA LEU A 147 7.47 2.40 2.90
C LEU A 147 7.35 1.10 3.71
N CYS A 148 8.48 0.45 3.98
CA CYS A 148 8.51 -0.82 4.71
C CYS A 148 7.95 -0.66 6.14
N THR A 149 8.27 0.45 6.81
CA THR A 149 7.78 0.74 8.16
C THR A 149 6.26 0.91 8.20
N GLU A 150 5.67 1.63 7.24
CA GLU A 150 4.21 1.83 7.20
C GLU A 150 3.47 0.53 6.85
N ILE A 151 4.00 -0.27 5.92
CA ILE A 151 3.44 -1.57 5.59
C ILE A 151 3.54 -2.52 6.80
N ASP A 152 4.66 -2.52 7.51
CA ASP A 152 4.85 -3.35 8.72
C ASP A 152 3.82 -3.02 9.81
N ARG A 153 3.55 -1.73 10.03
CA ARG A 153 2.56 -1.25 11.00
C ARG A 153 1.14 -1.70 10.68
N VAL A 154 0.75 -1.70 9.40
CA VAL A 154 -0.62 -2.02 8.99
C VAL A 154 -0.85 -3.53 8.89
N PHE A 155 0.15 -4.25 8.35
CA PHE A 155 -0.03 -5.66 7.96
C PHE A 155 0.71 -6.66 8.84
N SER A 156 1.66 -6.20 9.65
CA SER A 156 2.49 -7.05 10.53
C SER A 156 2.99 -8.34 9.87
N PRO A 157 3.67 -8.24 8.70
CA PRO A 157 4.27 -9.39 8.05
C PRO A 157 5.40 -9.98 8.91
N ARG A 158 5.75 -11.25 8.65
CA ARG A 158 6.93 -11.90 9.23
C ARG A 158 8.22 -11.16 8.88
N PHE A 159 8.30 -10.66 7.65
CA PHE A 159 9.40 -9.83 7.17
C PHE A 159 8.93 -8.94 6.03
N ILE A 160 9.70 -7.89 5.76
CA ILE A 160 9.48 -7.03 4.61
C ILE A 160 10.81 -6.53 4.08
N ARG A 161 10.97 -6.56 2.75
CA ARG A 161 12.19 -6.16 2.07
C ARG A 161 11.83 -5.36 0.82
N PHE A 162 12.65 -4.38 0.51
CA PHE A 162 12.53 -3.61 -0.72
C PHE A 162 13.86 -3.63 -1.47
N HIS A 163 13.83 -4.17 -2.69
CA HIS A 163 14.99 -4.25 -3.58
C HIS A 163 14.84 -3.20 -4.67
N GLN A 164 15.86 -2.38 -4.88
CA GLN A 164 15.96 -1.50 -6.04
C GLN A 164 16.65 -2.22 -7.19
N VAL A 165 16.18 -1.97 -8.41
CA VAL A 165 16.81 -2.42 -9.65
C VAL A 165 17.73 -1.30 -10.15
N GLU A 166 19.03 -1.56 -10.18
CA GLU A 166 20.00 -0.61 -10.77
C GLU A 166 20.10 -0.83 -12.29
N ASN A 167 20.35 -2.09 -12.68
CA ASN A 167 20.59 -2.53 -14.06
C ASN A 167 19.80 -3.82 -14.36
N GLU A 168 19.78 -4.29 -15.62
CA GLU A 168 19.03 -5.49 -16.05
C GLU A 168 19.32 -6.77 -15.24
N LYS A 169 20.47 -6.84 -14.54
CA LYS A 169 20.87 -7.95 -13.67
C LYS A 169 21.30 -7.53 -12.26
N GLY A 170 21.31 -6.22 -11.99
CA GLY A 170 21.82 -5.66 -10.74
C GLY A 170 20.68 -5.23 -9.84
N ARG A 171 20.57 -5.83 -8.65
CA ARG A 171 19.62 -5.42 -7.61
C ARG A 171 20.35 -5.15 -6.30
N VAL A 172 19.90 -4.12 -5.59
CA VAL A 172 20.42 -3.76 -4.27
C VAL A 172 19.26 -3.80 -3.28
N LEU A 173 19.48 -4.44 -2.13
CA LEU A 173 18.53 -4.39 -1.02
C LEU A 173 18.63 -2.99 -0.38
N LEU A 174 17.60 -2.16 -0.57
CA LEU A 174 17.55 -0.84 0.05
C LEU A 174 17.14 -0.92 1.52
N HIS A 175 16.18 -1.78 1.84
CA HIS A 175 15.70 -1.93 3.20
C HIS A 175 15.20 -3.35 3.44
N GLY A 176 15.49 -3.89 4.63
CA GLY A 176 14.96 -5.18 5.08
C GLY A 176 14.71 -5.16 6.58
N ALA A 177 13.46 -5.32 6.99
CA ALA A 177 13.07 -5.41 8.39
C ALA A 177 12.82 -6.88 8.80
N LYS A 178 13.12 -7.21 10.06
CA LYS A 178 13.00 -8.56 10.64
C LYS A 178 13.86 -9.59 9.89
N ALA A 179 15.13 -9.22 9.67
CA ALA A 179 16.09 -9.91 8.81
C ALA A 179 16.61 -11.28 9.32
N GLU A 180 16.13 -11.80 10.46
CA GLU A 180 16.58 -13.08 11.05
C GLU A 180 16.07 -14.34 10.31
N LEU A 181 15.33 -14.19 9.22
CA LEU A 181 14.96 -15.34 8.38
C LEU A 181 16.14 -15.78 7.52
N GLU A 182 16.45 -17.07 7.57
CA GLU A 182 17.39 -17.76 6.67
C GLU A 182 17.27 -17.22 5.24
N VAL A 183 18.41 -16.91 4.63
CA VAL A 183 18.46 -16.50 3.22
C VAL A 183 17.96 -17.66 2.39
N ASP A 184 16.74 -17.54 1.90
CA ASP A 184 16.12 -18.56 1.07
C ASP A 184 16.78 -18.51 -0.32
N PRO A 185 17.42 -19.60 -0.78
CA PRO A 185 18.08 -19.62 -2.08
C PRO A 185 17.14 -19.27 -3.24
N LEU A 186 15.84 -19.60 -3.12
CA LEU A 186 14.84 -19.34 -4.16
C LEU A 186 14.36 -17.89 -4.16
N GLU A 187 14.58 -17.12 -3.09
CA GLU A 187 14.18 -15.71 -3.04
C GLU A 187 14.81 -14.94 -4.21
N GLY A 188 16.07 -15.24 -4.53
CA GLY A 188 16.76 -14.63 -5.65
C GLY A 188 16.10 -14.92 -6.99
N ASP A 189 15.72 -16.17 -7.23
CA ASP A 189 15.10 -16.60 -8.48
C ASP A 189 13.74 -15.93 -8.71
N PHE A 190 12.94 -15.76 -7.65
CA PHE A 190 11.67 -15.03 -7.74
C PHE A 190 11.90 -13.54 -8.00
N LEU A 191 12.88 -12.91 -7.34
CA LEU A 191 13.22 -11.50 -7.59
C LEU A 191 13.64 -11.30 -9.05
N ASP A 192 14.52 -12.16 -9.58
CA ASP A 192 14.97 -12.08 -10.97
C ASP A 192 13.83 -12.34 -11.95
N TRP A 193 12.94 -13.27 -11.65
CA TRP A 193 11.76 -13.52 -12.48
C TRP A 193 10.80 -12.33 -12.52
N VAL A 194 10.57 -11.66 -11.38
CA VAL A 194 9.71 -10.46 -11.31
C VAL A 194 10.34 -9.31 -12.11
N ILE A 195 11.65 -9.12 -12.00
CA ILE A 195 12.40 -8.10 -12.75
C ILE A 195 12.35 -8.41 -14.26
N GLY A 196 12.50 -9.68 -14.67
CA GLY A 196 12.45 -10.06 -16.08
C GLY A 196 11.05 -10.02 -16.70
N SER A 197 10.03 -10.40 -15.93
CA SER A 197 8.64 -10.50 -16.42
C SER A 197 7.81 -9.23 -16.24
N GLY A 198 8.20 -8.34 -15.32
CA GLY A 198 7.39 -7.20 -14.89
C GLY A 198 6.07 -7.57 -14.22
N THR A 199 5.92 -8.83 -13.84
CA THR A 199 4.70 -9.39 -13.26
C THR A 199 4.92 -9.71 -11.80
N SER A 200 3.98 -9.33 -10.94
CA SER A 200 4.06 -9.62 -9.50
C SER A 200 3.76 -11.09 -9.23
N VAL A 201 4.35 -11.66 -8.18
CA VAL A 201 4.10 -13.04 -7.74
C VAL A 201 3.38 -13.03 -6.40
N VAL A 202 2.25 -13.73 -6.30
CA VAL A 202 1.38 -13.70 -5.11
C VAL A 202 1.01 -15.11 -4.62
N PRO A 203 0.62 -15.30 -3.35
CA PRO A 203 0.17 -16.57 -2.84
C PRO A 203 -1.07 -17.05 -3.59
N TRP A 204 -1.24 -18.37 -3.66
CA TRP A 204 -2.52 -18.91 -4.10
C TRP A 204 -3.54 -18.81 -2.96
N THR A 205 -4.55 -17.95 -3.11
CA THR A 205 -5.58 -17.74 -2.08
C THR A 205 -6.87 -18.49 -2.43
N ALA A 206 -7.66 -18.86 -1.41
CA ALA A 206 -8.94 -19.55 -1.61
C ALA A 206 -9.97 -18.68 -2.37
N GLU A 207 -9.82 -17.36 -2.33
CA GLU A 207 -10.66 -16.38 -3.03
C GLU A 207 -10.44 -16.40 -4.56
N GLN A 208 -9.20 -16.72 -5.00
CA GLN A 208 -8.86 -16.97 -6.41
C GLN A 208 -9.65 -18.13 -7.04
N ARG A 209 -10.22 -19.03 -6.21
CA ARG A 209 -11.04 -20.16 -6.65
C ARG A 209 -12.47 -19.75 -7.06
N LYS A 210 -12.94 -18.55 -6.70
CA LYS A 210 -14.32 -18.08 -6.95
C LYS A 210 -14.52 -17.27 -8.25
N GLY A 211 -13.52 -17.18 -9.12
CA GLY A 211 -13.73 -16.75 -10.52
C GLY A 211 -13.90 -15.24 -10.79
N GLY A 212 -14.02 -14.36 -9.78
CA GLY A 212 -14.22 -12.91 -9.99
C GLY A 212 -12.99 -12.19 -10.59
N ARG A 213 -13.14 -11.55 -11.76
CA ARG A 213 -12.08 -10.73 -12.40
C ARG A 213 -11.85 -9.45 -11.57
N SER A 214 -10.89 -9.48 -10.65
CA SER A 214 -10.35 -8.27 -10.02
C SER A 214 -9.32 -7.62 -10.97
N SER A 215 -9.26 -6.29 -11.04
CA SER A 215 -8.21 -5.55 -11.80
C SER A 215 -6.80 -5.84 -11.28
N ALA A 216 -6.66 -6.38 -10.06
CA ALA A 216 -5.38 -6.91 -9.56
C ALA A 216 -4.87 -8.11 -10.37
N ARG A 217 -5.76 -8.79 -11.13
CA ARG A 217 -5.44 -10.00 -11.91
C ARG A 217 -4.54 -9.74 -13.11
N GLU A 218 -4.49 -8.54 -13.66
CA GLU A 218 -3.84 -8.35 -14.96
C GLU A 218 -2.30 -8.47 -14.87
N ASN A 219 -1.71 -8.21 -13.69
CA ASN A 219 -0.26 -8.20 -13.52
C ASN A 219 0.24 -9.03 -12.31
N ALA A 220 -0.49 -10.07 -11.90
CA ALA A 220 -0.06 -10.96 -10.82
C ALA A 220 -0.23 -12.44 -11.15
N VAL A 221 0.78 -13.25 -10.84
CA VAL A 221 0.78 -14.71 -11.04
C VAL A 221 1.02 -15.45 -9.72
N PRO A 222 0.43 -16.64 -9.53
CA PRO A 222 0.69 -17.44 -8.35
C PRO A 222 2.03 -18.17 -8.42
N HIS A 223 2.67 -18.39 -7.27
CA HIS A 223 3.98 -19.05 -7.14
C HIS A 223 4.12 -20.34 -7.94
N HIS A 224 3.12 -21.22 -7.91
CA HIS A 224 3.16 -22.51 -8.61
C HIS A 224 3.15 -22.39 -10.15
N LYS A 225 2.77 -21.23 -10.71
CA LYS A 225 2.91 -20.98 -12.16
C LYS A 225 4.31 -20.51 -12.54
N VAL A 226 5.06 -19.96 -11.59
CA VAL A 226 6.46 -19.57 -11.77
C VAL A 226 7.35 -20.78 -11.53
N PHE A 227 7.23 -21.41 -10.35
CA PHE A 227 7.97 -22.61 -9.97
C PHE A 227 6.99 -23.67 -9.42
N PRO A 228 6.63 -24.71 -10.21
CA PRO A 228 5.57 -25.66 -9.86
C PRO A 228 5.74 -26.41 -8.53
N SER A 229 6.99 -26.65 -8.12
CA SER A 229 7.31 -27.41 -6.90
C SER A 229 7.35 -26.55 -5.64
N VAL A 230 7.19 -25.23 -5.76
CA VAL A 230 7.41 -24.28 -4.67
C VAL A 230 6.08 -23.86 -4.03
N LYS A 231 5.98 -24.02 -2.71
CA LYS A 231 4.83 -23.59 -1.92
C LYS A 231 5.24 -22.44 -1.00
N ARG A 232 5.00 -21.21 -1.45
CA ARG A 232 5.23 -20.01 -0.66
C ARG A 232 3.95 -19.21 -0.44
N LYS A 233 3.99 -18.35 0.57
CA LYS A 233 2.89 -17.50 1.03
C LYS A 233 3.30 -16.02 1.17
N ASP A 234 4.52 -15.69 0.76
CA ASP A 234 5.01 -14.32 0.62
C ASP A 234 4.50 -13.69 -0.68
N LEU A 235 4.75 -12.40 -0.86
CA LEU A 235 4.36 -11.63 -2.03
C LEU A 235 5.58 -10.94 -2.61
N PHE A 236 5.75 -11.03 -3.93
CA PHE A 236 6.75 -10.28 -4.68
C PHE A 236 6.02 -9.30 -5.59
N ILE A 237 6.08 -8.01 -5.26
CA ILE A 237 5.30 -6.98 -5.92
C ILE A 237 6.23 -6.06 -6.70
N ALA A 238 6.02 -5.97 -8.01
CA ALA A 238 6.85 -5.12 -8.87
C ALA A 238 6.56 -3.63 -8.61
N ALA A 239 7.59 -2.87 -8.24
CA ALA A 239 7.55 -1.42 -8.15
C ALA A 239 7.84 -0.84 -9.55
N ARG A 240 6.77 -0.74 -10.35
CA ARG A 240 6.84 -0.30 -11.74
C ARG A 240 6.72 1.21 -11.84
N SER A 241 7.60 1.80 -12.64
CA SER A 241 7.50 3.17 -13.11
C SER A 241 6.90 3.20 -14.53
N SER A 242 6.84 4.39 -15.14
CA SER A 242 6.37 4.53 -16.52
C SER A 242 7.34 3.93 -17.53
N SER A 243 8.64 3.91 -17.22
CA SER A 243 9.70 3.47 -18.14
C SER A 243 10.20 2.05 -17.88
N ARG A 244 10.30 1.62 -16.61
CA ARG A 244 10.87 0.31 -16.25
C ARG A 244 10.41 -0.15 -14.86
N ILE A 245 10.88 -1.33 -14.47
CA ILE A 245 10.76 -1.79 -13.08
C ILE A 245 11.91 -1.15 -12.32
N GLU A 246 11.59 -0.30 -11.35
CA GLU A 246 12.61 0.37 -10.53
C GLU A 246 12.90 -0.40 -9.24
N GLY A 247 12.03 -1.34 -8.85
CA GLY A 247 12.23 -2.16 -7.66
C GLY A 247 11.27 -3.34 -7.53
N VAL A 248 11.49 -4.14 -6.49
CA VAL A 248 10.60 -5.23 -6.06
C VAL A 248 10.39 -5.14 -4.55
N LEU A 249 9.12 -5.05 -4.15
CA LEU A 249 8.68 -5.12 -2.77
C LEU A 249 8.39 -6.59 -2.42
N HIS A 250 9.14 -7.15 -1.48
CA HIS A 250 9.00 -8.51 -0.99
C HIS A 250 8.38 -8.51 0.41
N VAL A 251 7.17 -9.05 0.55
CA VAL A 251 6.39 -9.05 1.80
C VAL A 251 6.15 -10.49 2.25
N GLY A 252 6.58 -10.83 3.47
CA GLY A 252 6.35 -12.14 4.04
C GLY A 252 4.88 -12.42 4.41
N GLU A 253 4.57 -13.67 4.75
CA GLU A 253 3.27 -14.02 5.31
C GLU A 253 2.97 -13.27 6.62
N ARG A 254 1.69 -13.07 6.94
CA ARG A 254 1.29 -12.43 8.21
C ARG A 254 1.61 -13.32 9.40
N LEU A 255 1.98 -12.70 10.52
CA LEU A 255 2.17 -13.40 11.80
C LEU A 255 0.90 -14.12 12.28
N ASN A 256 -0.28 -13.60 11.93
CA ASN A 256 -1.57 -14.22 12.27
C ASN A 256 -2.00 -15.35 11.30
N GLN A 257 -1.17 -15.68 10.29
CA GLN A 257 -1.42 -16.69 9.26
C GLN A 257 -2.67 -16.49 8.39
N VAL A 258 -3.31 -15.32 8.47
CA VAL A 258 -4.44 -14.98 7.60
C VAL A 258 -3.88 -14.56 6.24
N PRO A 259 -4.34 -15.15 5.11
CA PRO A 259 -3.94 -14.72 3.77
C PRO A 259 -4.33 -13.27 3.50
N TYR A 260 -3.52 -12.57 2.71
CA TYR A 260 -3.87 -11.25 2.20
C TYR A 260 -5.08 -11.33 1.26
N SER A 261 -6.03 -10.40 1.40
CA SER A 261 -7.16 -10.26 0.49
C SER A 261 -6.73 -9.63 -0.84
N ASP A 262 -7.57 -9.73 -1.87
CA ASP A 262 -7.31 -9.08 -3.16
C ASP A 262 -7.21 -7.54 -3.03
N SER A 263 -8.00 -6.91 -2.15
CA SER A 263 -7.94 -5.46 -1.90
C SER A 263 -6.61 -5.04 -1.27
N GLU A 264 -6.11 -5.84 -0.32
CA GLU A 264 -4.84 -5.59 0.35
C GLU A 264 -3.66 -5.78 -0.62
N ILE A 265 -3.72 -6.78 -1.50
CA ILE A 265 -2.72 -6.97 -2.56
C ILE A 265 -2.72 -5.79 -3.54
N GLN A 266 -3.89 -5.25 -3.91
CA GLN A 266 -3.98 -4.04 -4.71
C GLN A 266 -3.37 -2.83 -3.99
N LEU A 267 -3.62 -2.69 -2.70
CA LEU A 267 -3.06 -1.61 -1.89
C LEU A 267 -1.53 -1.67 -1.84
N LEU A 268 -0.98 -2.86 -1.59
CA LEU A 268 0.46 -3.08 -1.61
C LEU A 268 1.07 -2.82 -3.00
N SER A 269 0.35 -3.20 -4.06
CA SER A 269 0.76 -2.92 -5.46
C SER A 269 0.77 -1.42 -5.76
N ALA A 270 -0.23 -0.68 -5.30
CA ALA A 270 -0.28 0.77 -5.43
C ALA A 270 0.86 1.45 -4.63
N ALA A 271 1.14 0.97 -3.42
CA ALA A 271 2.26 1.43 -2.60
C ALA A 271 3.63 1.18 -3.28
N ALA A 272 3.83 0.00 -3.85
CA ALA A 272 5.02 -0.33 -4.64
C ALA A 272 5.11 0.54 -5.91
N GLY A 273 3.99 0.81 -6.59
CA GLY A 273 3.94 1.72 -7.73
C GLY A 273 4.40 3.15 -7.39
N MET A 274 3.98 3.69 -6.23
CA MET A 274 4.45 5.00 -5.76
C MET A 274 5.96 5.01 -5.51
N ALA A 275 6.50 3.94 -4.93
CA ALA A 275 7.95 3.77 -4.77
C ALA A 275 8.67 3.70 -6.12
N GLY A 276 8.10 3.00 -7.10
CA GLY A 276 8.60 2.96 -8.48
C GLY A 276 8.68 4.34 -9.12
N THR A 277 7.62 5.14 -9.02
CA THR A 277 7.59 6.52 -9.51
C THR A 277 8.62 7.41 -8.79
N PHE A 278 8.78 7.25 -7.47
CA PHE A 278 9.78 7.98 -6.69
C PHE A 278 11.20 7.66 -7.18
N LEU A 279 11.52 6.38 -7.37
CA LEU A 279 12.85 5.94 -7.84
C LEU A 279 13.15 6.40 -9.27
N GLU A 280 12.16 6.34 -10.16
CA GLU A 280 12.28 6.89 -11.52
C GLU A 280 12.61 8.38 -11.46
N ARG A 281 11.87 9.15 -10.67
CA ARG A 281 12.12 10.59 -10.48
C ARG A 281 13.52 10.84 -9.92
N SER A 282 13.92 10.14 -8.87
CA SER A 282 15.24 10.30 -8.24
C SER A 282 16.38 9.99 -9.22
N ARG A 283 16.25 8.92 -10.01
CA ARG A 283 17.22 8.56 -11.05
C ARG A 283 17.31 9.63 -12.16
N LEU A 284 16.18 10.16 -12.59
CA LEU A 284 16.13 11.21 -13.62
C LEU A 284 16.74 12.53 -13.12
N GLU A 285 16.45 12.91 -11.87
CA GLU A 285 17.06 14.09 -11.23
C GLU A 285 18.58 13.93 -11.10
N GLU A 286 19.06 12.75 -10.71
CA GLU A 286 20.50 12.47 -10.63
C GLU A 286 21.17 12.50 -12.01
N SER A 287 20.53 11.91 -13.03
CA SER A 287 21.03 11.95 -14.41
C SER A 287 21.11 13.39 -14.95
N ALA A 288 20.11 14.23 -14.64
CA ALA A 288 20.11 15.64 -15.02
C ALA A 288 21.20 16.44 -14.30
N ARG A 289 21.43 16.18 -13.01
CA ARG A 289 22.50 16.81 -12.22
C ARG A 289 23.88 16.51 -12.81
N GLN A 290 24.15 15.24 -13.14
CA GLN A 290 25.41 14.82 -13.74
C GLN A 290 25.63 15.47 -15.11
N ALA A 291 24.60 15.55 -15.94
CA ALA A 291 24.68 16.19 -17.24
C ALA A 291 25.00 17.70 -17.14
N GLU A 292 24.41 18.42 -16.18
CA GLU A 292 24.72 19.84 -15.99
C GLU A 292 26.14 20.04 -15.45
N THR A 293 26.60 19.21 -14.49
CA THR A 293 27.99 19.27 -14.00
C THR A 293 29.01 19.06 -15.12
N LEU A 294 28.78 18.09 -16.01
CA LEU A 294 29.65 17.86 -17.18
C LEU A 294 29.66 19.06 -18.13
N LYS A 295 28.48 19.63 -18.42
CA LYS A 295 28.33 20.80 -19.28
C LYS A 295 28.98 22.06 -18.70
N GLU A 296 28.90 22.26 -17.38
CA GLU A 296 29.62 23.34 -16.68
C GLU A 296 31.14 23.16 -16.81
N GLY A 297 31.63 21.92 -16.64
CA GLY A 297 33.04 21.58 -16.85
C GLY A 297 33.52 21.91 -18.28
N ASP A 298 32.75 21.55 -19.30
CA ASP A 298 33.07 21.83 -20.70
C ASP A 298 33.04 23.33 -21.02
N LYS A 299 32.09 24.09 -20.45
CA LYS A 299 32.04 25.55 -20.58
C LYS A 299 33.27 26.21 -19.94
N LEU A 300 33.63 25.79 -18.73
CA LEU A 300 34.79 26.32 -18.02
C LEU A 300 36.07 26.04 -18.79
N LYS A 301 36.23 24.81 -19.28
CA LYS A 301 37.35 24.41 -20.16
C LYS A 301 37.42 25.30 -21.39
N SER A 302 36.32 25.49 -22.10
CA SER A 302 36.28 26.31 -23.32
C SER A 302 36.62 27.78 -23.05
N ALA A 303 36.10 28.35 -21.96
CA ALA A 303 36.39 29.72 -21.56
C ALA A 303 37.87 29.93 -21.19
N ILE A 304 38.45 29.01 -20.40
CA ILE A 304 39.87 29.04 -20.04
C ILE A 304 40.74 28.92 -21.29
N PHE A 305 40.47 27.94 -22.15
CA PHE A 305 41.23 27.76 -23.39
C PHE A 305 41.13 28.99 -24.30
N SER A 306 39.96 29.60 -24.43
CA SER A 306 39.78 30.83 -25.23
C SER A 306 40.55 32.02 -24.65
N SER A 307 40.54 32.20 -23.32
CA SER A 307 41.24 33.30 -22.65
C SER A 307 42.75 33.16 -22.81
N VAL A 308 43.30 31.98 -22.48
CA VAL A 308 44.73 31.69 -22.61
C VAL A 308 45.19 31.81 -24.06
N SER A 309 44.40 31.35 -25.02
CA SER A 309 44.72 31.48 -26.45
C SER A 309 44.80 32.94 -26.89
N HIS A 310 43.90 33.80 -26.40
CA HIS A 310 43.90 35.23 -26.73
C HIS A 310 45.10 35.96 -26.11
N GLU A 311 45.44 35.64 -24.87
CA GLU A 311 46.59 36.21 -24.16
C GLU A 311 47.93 35.78 -24.78
N LEU A 312 48.04 34.57 -25.32
CA LEU A 312 49.23 34.10 -26.03
C LEU A 312 49.35 34.65 -27.46
N LYS A 313 48.22 34.82 -28.16
CA LYS A 313 48.23 35.28 -29.57
C LYS A 313 48.77 36.70 -29.69
N THR A 314 48.50 37.57 -28.72
CA THR A 314 48.93 38.97 -28.71
C THR A 314 50.48 39.12 -28.72
N PRO A 315 51.23 38.56 -27.75
CA PRO A 315 52.70 38.61 -27.76
C PRO A 315 53.31 37.81 -28.91
N LEU A 316 52.73 36.67 -29.32
CA LEU A 316 53.18 35.94 -30.52
C LEU A 316 53.05 36.77 -31.80
N SER A 317 51.96 37.52 -31.95
CA SER A 317 51.74 38.40 -33.10
C SER A 317 52.74 39.57 -33.07
N SER A 318 53.03 40.13 -31.89
CA SER A 318 54.07 41.17 -31.73
C SER A 318 55.46 40.62 -32.09
N LEU A 319 55.82 39.45 -31.57
CA LEU A 319 57.06 38.73 -31.90
C LEU A 319 57.22 38.56 -33.41
N THR A 320 56.16 38.07 -34.06
CA THR A 320 56.16 37.81 -35.50
C THR A 320 56.31 39.10 -36.29
N ALA A 321 55.61 40.18 -35.91
CA ALA A 321 55.72 41.47 -36.56
C ALA A 321 57.14 42.06 -36.46
N THR A 322 57.77 41.98 -35.29
CA THR A 322 59.16 42.42 -35.10
C THR A 322 60.13 41.59 -35.94
N ILE A 323 59.97 40.26 -35.98
CA ILE A 323 60.82 39.38 -36.79
C ILE A 323 60.64 39.65 -38.29
N SER A 324 59.40 39.78 -38.77
CA SER A 324 59.13 40.10 -40.17
C SER A 324 59.70 41.46 -40.57
N GLY A 325 59.58 42.49 -39.72
CA GLY A 325 60.16 43.81 -39.98
C GLY A 325 61.69 43.78 -40.08
N LEU A 326 62.35 42.96 -39.27
CA LEU A 326 63.80 42.75 -39.35
C LEU A 326 64.23 41.94 -40.59
N LEU A 327 63.36 41.09 -41.15
CA LEU A 327 63.64 40.27 -42.33
C LEU A 327 63.36 40.99 -43.66
N GLU A 328 62.33 41.84 -43.72
CA GLU A 328 61.91 42.54 -44.95
C GLU A 328 62.57 43.92 -45.13
N GLY A 329 63.16 44.48 -44.08
CA GLY A 329 63.79 45.80 -44.14
C GLY A 329 65.09 45.83 -44.94
N ASP A 330 65.09 46.50 -46.09
CA ASP A 330 66.27 46.76 -46.93
C ASP A 330 67.23 47.84 -46.33
N GLN A 331 67.16 48.05 -45.02
CA GLN A 331 67.83 49.13 -44.29
C GLN A 331 69.11 48.61 -43.61
N PRO A 332 70.21 49.39 -43.56
CA PRO A 332 71.45 48.95 -42.93
C PRO A 332 71.24 48.59 -41.47
N TRP A 333 71.76 47.43 -41.06
CA TRP A 333 71.59 46.90 -39.72
C TRP A 333 72.23 47.83 -38.70
N ASP A 334 71.42 48.41 -37.80
CA ASP A 334 71.87 49.23 -36.68
C ASP A 334 71.85 48.42 -35.36
N PRO A 335 73.02 47.93 -34.88
CA PRO A 335 73.10 47.02 -33.74
C PRO A 335 72.41 47.50 -32.44
N PRO A 336 72.49 48.78 -32.02
CA PRO A 336 71.77 49.27 -30.83
C PRO A 336 70.25 49.18 -30.97
N ARG A 337 69.68 49.54 -32.13
CA ARG A 337 68.23 49.51 -32.37
C ARG A 337 67.66 48.09 -32.37
N ILE A 338 68.36 47.16 -33.01
CA ILE A 338 67.98 45.74 -33.02
C ILE A 338 68.00 45.16 -31.60
N ARG A 339 68.97 45.56 -30.78
CA ARG A 339 69.09 45.11 -29.38
C ARG A 339 67.96 45.66 -28.51
N GLU A 340 67.46 46.86 -28.80
CA GLU A 340 66.30 47.46 -28.12
C GLU A 340 64.99 46.75 -28.49
N GLU A 341 64.76 46.50 -29.78
CA GLU A 341 63.55 45.79 -30.26
C GLU A 341 63.50 44.33 -29.78
N LEU A 342 64.61 43.59 -29.85
CA LEU A 342 64.70 42.25 -29.26
C LEU A 342 64.57 42.27 -27.73
N GLY A 343 65.03 43.35 -27.10
CA GLY A 343 64.88 43.57 -25.66
C GLY A 343 63.43 43.75 -25.23
N SER A 344 62.61 44.46 -26.01
CA SER A 344 61.17 44.61 -25.75
C SER A 344 60.44 43.28 -25.91
N VAL A 345 60.75 42.56 -26.99
CA VAL A 345 60.20 41.23 -27.28
C VAL A 345 60.49 40.22 -26.17
N LYS A 346 61.74 40.17 -25.68
CA LYS A 346 62.11 39.31 -24.55
C LYS A 346 61.32 39.66 -23.29
N LYS A 347 61.07 40.95 -23.04
CA LYS A 347 60.33 41.44 -21.87
C LYS A 347 58.85 41.08 -21.92
N ASP A 348 58.27 41.04 -23.11
CA ASP A 348 56.88 40.60 -23.34
C ASP A 348 56.74 39.07 -23.25
N LEU A 349 57.78 38.33 -23.66
CA LEU A 349 57.88 36.87 -23.48
C LEU A 349 58.08 36.45 -22.01
N ASP A 350 58.90 37.20 -21.24
CA ASP A 350 59.12 36.97 -19.81
C ASP A 350 57.89 37.35 -18.95
N ARG A 351 56.87 38.01 -19.53
CA ARG A 351 55.61 38.40 -18.88
C ARG A 351 54.45 37.41 -19.09
N LEU A 352 54.59 36.49 -20.03
CA LEU A 352 53.72 35.34 -20.24
C LEU A 352 54.12 34.19 -19.31
#